data_AF-A0A8H6Y1P1-F1
#
_entry.id   AF-A0A8H6Y1P1-F1
#
_cell.length_a   1.000
_cell.length_b   1.000
_cell.length_c   1.000
_cell.angle_alpha   90.00
_cell.angle_beta   90.00
_cell.angle_gamma   90.00
#
_symmetry.space_group_name_H-M   'P 1'
#
loop_
_entity.id
_entity.type
_entity.pdbx_description
1 polymer ?
#
loop_
_entity_poly.entity_id
_entity_poly.type
_entity_poly.pdbx_seq_one_letter_code
_entity_poly.pdbx_strand_id
1 'polypeptide(L)'
;MTQCYLHFAKREQDFPTDDDKILFTLSYLHRTAQKWFELNLYDPTPGAVLAWDRNFLLFVKELTNNFGPQDPVSDAEDAIQQCRMKSSDRITTYIVAFDHLAAITGWGDWALWHQFYEGLPN
;
A
#
# COMPACT_ATOMS: atom_id res chain seq x y z
N MET A 1 -2.40 -3.36 -5.09
CA MET A 1 -3.32 -2.21 -5.31
C MET A 1 -3.02 -1.41 -6.56
N THR A 2 -1.78 -0.97 -6.82
CA THR A 2 -1.44 -0.12 -7.99
C THR A 2 -1.92 -0.69 -9.34
N GLN A 3 -1.76 -2.01 -9.55
CA GLN A 3 -2.25 -2.66 -10.77
C GLN A 3 -3.77 -2.57 -10.93
N CYS A 4 -4.53 -2.81 -9.86
CA CYS A 4 -6.00 -2.69 -9.87
C CYS A 4 -6.44 -1.28 -10.27
N TYR A 5 -5.85 -0.24 -9.67
CA TYR A 5 -6.18 1.16 -10.00
C TYR A 5 -5.89 1.50 -11.47
N LEU A 6 -4.79 1.01 -12.03
CA LEU A 6 -4.49 1.21 -13.46
C LEU A 6 -5.53 0.55 -14.36
N HIS A 7 -6.00 -0.64 -14.00
CA HIS A 7 -7.07 -1.33 -14.74
C HIS A 7 -8.40 -0.59 -14.65
N PHE A 8 -8.78 -0.11 -13.47
CA PHE A 8 -10.01 0.66 -13.28
C PHE A 8 -9.99 1.97 -14.08
N ALA A 9 -8.88 2.73 -14.03
CA ALA A 9 -8.74 3.97 -14.77
C ALA A 9 -8.74 3.77 -16.30
N LYS A 10 -8.19 2.66 -16.79
CA LYS A 10 -8.12 2.39 -18.24
C LYS A 10 -9.40 1.76 -18.80
N ARG A 11 -10.16 1.05 -17.98
CA ARG A 11 -11.34 0.27 -18.40
C ARG A 11 -12.51 0.50 -17.46
N GLU A 12 -12.86 1.76 -17.22
CA GLU A 12 -13.97 2.12 -16.33
C GLU A 12 -15.28 1.40 -16.68
N GLN A 13 -15.52 1.14 -17.96
CA GLN A 13 -16.70 0.44 -18.48
C GLN A 13 -16.80 -1.03 -18.02
N ASP A 14 -15.66 -1.68 -17.76
CA ASP A 14 -15.59 -3.07 -17.28
C ASP A 14 -15.85 -3.16 -15.76
N PHE A 15 -15.80 -2.03 -15.05
CA PHE A 15 -15.97 -1.95 -13.60
C PHE A 15 -17.00 -0.88 -13.20
N PRO A 16 -18.25 -0.98 -13.68
CA PRO A 16 -19.27 0.03 -13.45
C PRO A 16 -19.70 0.15 -11.99
N THR A 17 -19.52 -0.90 -11.18
CA THR A 17 -19.88 -0.91 -9.76
C THR A 17 -18.67 -1.13 -8.86
N ASP A 18 -18.82 -0.79 -7.58
CA ASP A 18 -17.80 -1.08 -6.59
C ASP A 18 -17.65 -2.59 -6.34
N ASP A 19 -18.69 -3.39 -6.55
CA ASP A 19 -18.61 -4.86 -6.49
C ASP A 19 -17.67 -5.42 -7.56
N ASP A 20 -17.74 -4.90 -8.79
CA ASP A 20 -16.84 -5.32 -9.87
C ASP A 20 -15.38 -5.05 -9.51
N LYS A 21 -15.11 -3.90 -8.87
CA LYS A 21 -13.76 -3.53 -8.40
C LYS A 21 -13.32 -4.40 -7.22
N ILE A 22 -14.22 -4.71 -6.28
CA ILE A 22 -13.95 -5.58 -5.14
C ILE A 22 -13.60 -6.98 -5.65
N LEU A 23 -14.43 -7.58 -6.49
CA LEU A 23 -14.21 -8.91 -7.07
C LEU A 23 -12.91 -8.98 -7.86
N PHE A 24 -12.63 -7.97 -8.68
CA PHE A 24 -11.38 -7.91 -9.41
C PHE A 24 -10.18 -7.81 -8.46
N THR A 25 -10.26 -6.99 -7.42
CA THR A 25 -9.17 -6.85 -6.44
C THR A 25 -8.96 -8.13 -5.64
N LEU A 26 -10.03 -8.83 -5.27
CA LEU A 26 -9.96 -10.15 -4.61
C LEU A 26 -9.18 -11.16 -5.47
N SER A 27 -9.31 -11.12 -6.80
CA SER A 27 -8.57 -12.03 -7.70
C SER A 27 -7.05 -11.83 -7.68
N TYR A 28 -6.57 -10.66 -7.23
CA TYR A 28 -5.15 -10.36 -7.04
C TYR A 28 -4.64 -10.69 -5.63
N LEU A 29 -5.52 -11.03 -4.69
CA LEU A 29 -5.11 -11.45 -3.36
C LEU A 29 -4.59 -12.88 -3.40
N HIS A 30 -3.53 -13.13 -2.63
CA HIS A 30 -2.90 -14.45 -2.54
C HIS A 30 -2.66 -14.82 -1.08
N ARG A 31 -2.49 -16.13 -0.84
CA ARG A 31 -2.05 -16.69 0.46
C ARG A 31 -2.96 -16.27 1.61
N THR A 32 -2.41 -15.56 2.61
CA THR A 32 -3.08 -15.25 3.87
C THR A 32 -4.23 -14.27 3.69
N ALA A 33 -4.05 -13.25 2.84
CA ALA A 33 -5.12 -12.28 2.55
C ALA A 33 -6.31 -12.97 1.88
N GLN A 34 -6.05 -13.79 0.86
CA GLN A 34 -7.09 -14.55 0.17
C GLN A 34 -7.90 -15.43 1.14
N LYS A 35 -7.23 -16.25 1.96
CA LYS A 35 -7.90 -17.13 2.93
C LYS A 35 -8.77 -16.36 3.92
N TRP A 36 -8.31 -15.20 4.38
CA TRP A 36 -9.06 -14.37 5.32
C TRP A 36 -10.35 -13.83 4.68
N PHE A 37 -10.28 -13.34 3.44
CA PHE A 37 -11.47 -12.85 2.74
C PHE A 37 -12.43 -13.99 2.37
N GLU A 38 -11.93 -15.16 1.98
CA GLU A 38 -12.78 -16.34 1.73
C GLU A 38 -13.59 -16.71 2.98
N LEU A 39 -12.96 -16.78 4.16
CA LEU A 39 -13.66 -17.08 5.42
C LEU A 39 -14.78 -16.08 5.73
N ASN A 40 -14.55 -14.80 5.47
CA ASN A 40 -15.50 -13.72 5.74
C ASN A 40 -16.64 -13.67 4.68
N LEU A 41 -16.38 -14.05 3.43
CA LEU A 41 -17.39 -14.11 2.37
C LEU A 41 -18.38 -15.29 2.56
N TYR A 42 -17.91 -16.38 3.15
CA TYR A 42 -18.71 -17.58 3.38
C TYR A 42 -19.24 -17.70 4.81
N ASP A 43 -19.07 -16.68 5.66
CA ASP A 43 -19.62 -16.68 7.02
C ASP A 43 -21.16 -16.66 6.95
N PRO A 44 -21.87 -17.72 7.37
CA PRO A 44 -23.32 -17.79 7.30
C PRO A 44 -24.01 -16.98 8.40
N THR A 45 -23.27 -16.25 9.25
CA THR A 45 -23.82 -15.50 10.38
C THR A 45 -24.75 -14.38 9.90
N PRO A 46 -26.07 -14.48 10.16
CA PRO A 46 -27.03 -13.49 9.70
C PRO A 46 -26.79 -12.15 10.42
N GLY A 47 -26.42 -11.12 9.67
CA GLY A 47 -26.16 -9.77 10.19
C GLY A 47 -24.69 -9.34 10.23
N ALA A 48 -23.75 -10.24 9.93
CA ALA A 48 -22.37 -9.88 9.63
C ALA A 48 -22.27 -9.36 8.19
N VAL A 49 -22.99 -8.28 7.86
CA VAL A 49 -22.70 -7.55 6.62
C VAL A 49 -21.29 -7.02 6.80
N LEU A 50 -20.36 -7.50 5.98
CA LEU A 50 -18.98 -7.03 5.97
C LEU A 50 -19.03 -5.51 5.88
N ALA A 51 -18.31 -4.81 6.77
CA ALA A 51 -18.41 -3.34 6.87
C ALA A 51 -18.08 -2.62 5.55
N TRP A 52 -17.49 -3.34 4.60
CA TRP A 52 -17.11 -2.91 3.27
C TRP A 52 -18.01 -3.42 2.13
N ASP A 53 -19.12 -4.11 2.42
CA ASP A 53 -20.08 -4.60 1.42
C ASP A 53 -20.45 -3.50 0.42
N ARG A 54 -20.28 -3.79 -0.87
CA ARG A 54 -20.59 -2.88 -1.98
C ARG A 54 -19.92 -1.51 -1.92
N ASN A 55 -18.86 -1.36 -1.14
CA ASN A 55 -18.13 -0.10 -1.00
C ASN A 55 -16.62 -0.34 -1.14
N PHE A 56 -16.08 0.03 -2.30
CA PHE A 56 -14.69 -0.25 -2.65
C PHE A 56 -13.71 0.48 -1.72
N LEU A 57 -14.03 1.71 -1.30
CA LEU A 57 -13.16 2.47 -0.40
C LEU A 57 -13.06 1.84 0.98
N LEU A 58 -14.18 1.37 1.53
CA LEU A 58 -14.19 0.65 2.81
C LEU A 58 -13.47 -0.70 2.69
N PHE A 59 -13.58 -1.37 1.54
CA PHE A 59 -12.84 -2.61 1.28
C PHE A 59 -11.33 -2.38 1.28
N VAL A 60 -10.86 -1.34 0.60
CA VAL A 60 -9.43 -0.97 0.61
C VAL A 60 -8.96 -0.64 2.02
N LYS A 61 -9.76 0.10 2.80
CA LYS A 61 -9.44 0.41 4.19
C LYS A 61 -9.33 -0.86 5.04
N GLU A 62 -10.25 -1.81 4.89
CA GLU A 62 -10.21 -3.09 5.61
C GLU A 62 -8.96 -3.90 5.23
N LEU A 63 -8.65 -3.96 3.93
CA LEU A 63 -7.46 -4.62 3.40
C LEU A 63 -6.18 -3.99 3.99
N THR A 64 -6.10 -2.66 4.03
CA THR A 64 -4.96 -1.94 4.61
C THR A 64 -4.86 -2.11 6.12
N ASN A 65 -5.98 -2.12 6.85
CA ASN A 65 -5.96 -2.31 8.30
C ASN A 65 -5.49 -3.72 8.71
N ASN A 66 -5.88 -4.74 7.94
CA ASN A 66 -5.57 -6.14 8.28
C ASN A 66 -4.23 -6.62 7.68
N PHE A 67 -3.79 -6.05 6.55
CA PHE A 67 -2.63 -6.55 5.78
C PHE A 67 -1.63 -5.46 5.38
N GLY A 68 -1.90 -4.20 5.72
CA GLY A 68 -0.93 -3.12 5.60
C GLY A 68 0.10 -3.15 6.73
N PRO A 69 1.08 -2.24 6.70
CA PRO A 69 2.01 -2.04 7.81
C PRO A 69 1.24 -1.63 9.06
N GLN A 70 1.64 -2.14 10.23
CA GLN A 70 0.99 -1.82 11.50
C GLN A 70 1.22 -0.34 11.89
N ASP A 71 2.41 0.17 11.61
CA ASP A 71 2.76 1.59 11.77
C ASP A 71 3.57 2.05 10.56
N PRO A 72 2.91 2.40 9.44
CA PRO A 72 3.60 2.77 8.21
C PRO A 72 4.48 4.00 8.36
N VAL A 73 4.17 4.89 9.31
CA VAL A 73 4.95 6.10 9.57
C VAL A 73 6.22 5.72 10.32
N SER A 74 6.12 5.05 11.47
CA SER A 74 7.29 4.62 12.24
C SER A 74 8.21 3.70 11.43
N ASP A 75 7.63 2.77 10.66
CA ASP A 75 8.40 1.89 9.77
C ASP A 75 9.17 2.70 8.70
N ALA A 76 8.54 3.73 8.15
CA ALA A 76 9.19 4.62 7.17
C ALA A 76 10.25 5.52 7.80
N GLU A 77 10.06 5.97 9.05
CA GLU A 77 11.04 6.76 9.80
C GLU A 77 12.30 5.94 10.09
N ASP A 78 12.14 4.70 10.55
CA ASP A 78 13.28 3.79 10.77
C ASP A 78 13.99 3.48 9.45
N ALA A 79 13.23 3.22 8.38
CA ALA A 79 13.78 2.91 7.07
C ALA A 79 14.50 4.12 6.43
N ILE A 80 13.99 5.35 6.56
CA ILE A 80 14.63 6.54 5.98
C ILE A 80 15.93 6.86 6.71
N GLN A 81 15.97 6.64 8.04
CA GLN A 81 17.18 6.78 8.85
C GLN A 81 18.28 5.81 8.42
N GLN A 82 17.91 4.61 7.95
CA GLN A 82 18.81 3.57 7.46
C GLN A 82 19.03 3.60 5.94
N CYS A 83 18.33 4.47 5.21
CA CYS A 83 18.43 4.57 3.76
C CYS A 83 19.84 5.07 3.37
N ARG A 84 20.62 4.19 2.73
CA ARG A 84 22.00 4.47 2.28
C ARG A 84 22.18 4.02 0.84
N MET A 85 22.85 4.85 0.04
CA MET A 85 23.31 4.49 -1.30
C MET A 85 24.60 3.68 -1.20
N LYS A 86 24.63 2.49 -1.80
CA LYS A 86 25.88 1.73 -1.90
C LYS A 86 26.74 2.31 -3.03
N SER A 87 28.06 2.13 -2.93
CA SER A 87 29.01 2.60 -3.95
C SER A 87 28.77 1.99 -5.34
N SER A 88 28.13 0.81 -5.42
CA SER A 88 27.75 0.15 -6.66
C SER A 88 26.39 0.60 -7.23
N ASP A 89 25.59 1.34 -6.45
CA ASP A 89 24.24 1.70 -6.83
C ASP A 89 24.24 2.91 -7.78
N ARG A 90 23.17 3.02 -8.58
CA ARG A 90 22.89 4.26 -9.30
C ARG A 90 22.20 5.24 -8.37
N ILE A 91 22.59 6.51 -8.42
CA ILE A 91 21.96 7.57 -7.60
C ILE A 91 20.44 7.64 -7.78
N THR A 92 19.94 7.35 -8.97
CA THR A 92 18.49 7.30 -9.25
C THR A 92 17.75 6.25 -8.41
N THR A 93 18.39 5.11 -8.14
CA THR A 93 17.79 4.06 -7.31
C THR A 93 17.67 4.53 -5.86
N TYR A 94 18.70 5.22 -5.37
CA TYR A 94 18.68 5.82 -4.03
C TYR A 94 17.60 6.90 -3.91
N ILE A 95 17.54 7.85 -4.86
CA ILE A 95 16.53 8.92 -4.87
C ILE A 95 15.12 8.35 -4.81
N VAL A 96 14.79 7.36 -5.67
CA VAL A 96 13.46 6.76 -5.69
C VAL A 96 13.11 6.08 -4.36
N ALA A 97 14.08 5.37 -3.76
CA ALA A 97 13.87 4.74 -2.45
C ALA A 97 13.67 5.79 -1.34
N PHE A 98 14.48 6.85 -1.36
CA PHE A 98 14.41 7.93 -0.39
C PHE A 98 13.09 8.71 -0.49
N ASP A 99 12.71 9.14 -1.69
CA ASP A 99 11.48 9.91 -1.94
C ASP A 99 10.23 9.12 -1.53
N HIS A 100 10.22 7.80 -1.80
CA HIS A 100 9.13 6.93 -1.38
C HIS A 100 8.98 6.91 0.16
N LEU A 101 10.08 6.85 0.91
CA LEU A 101 10.04 6.88 2.37
C LEU A 101 9.67 8.27 2.89
N ALA A 102 10.24 9.33 2.32
CA ALA A 102 9.98 10.71 2.70
C ALA A 102 8.50 11.10 2.57
N ALA A 103 7.81 10.59 1.54
CA ALA A 103 6.38 10.79 1.35
C ALA A 103 5.51 10.19 2.46
N ILE A 104 6.03 9.21 3.22
CA ILE A 104 5.31 8.50 4.27
C ILE A 104 5.61 9.07 5.67
N THR A 105 6.86 9.52 5.92
CA THR A 105 7.28 9.97 7.26
C THR A 105 6.65 11.28 7.71
N GLY A 106 6.27 12.17 6.78
CA GLY A 106 5.77 13.49 7.13
C GLY A 106 6.85 14.43 7.71
N TRP A 107 8.13 14.11 7.54
CA TRP A 107 9.24 14.95 7.97
C TRP A 107 9.30 16.27 7.21
N GLY A 108 9.80 17.32 7.87
CA GLY A 108 10.04 18.62 7.23
C GLY A 108 11.27 18.61 6.31
N ASP A 109 11.26 19.49 5.31
CA ASP A 109 12.29 19.56 4.26
C ASP A 109 13.72 19.59 4.79
N TRP A 110 14.00 20.34 5.86
CA TRP A 110 15.34 20.43 6.44
C TRP A 110 15.85 19.09 7.00
N ALA A 111 14.98 18.32 7.65
CA ALA A 111 15.33 17.00 8.18
C ALA A 111 15.58 16.02 7.01
N LEU A 112 14.74 16.10 5.98
CA LEU A 112 14.89 15.28 4.77
C LEU A 112 16.19 15.60 4.02
N TRP A 113 16.54 16.88 3.84
CA TRP A 113 17.80 17.25 3.18
C TRP A 113 19.01 16.75 3.95
N HIS A 114 19.05 16.94 5.27
CA HIS A 114 20.15 16.44 6.08
C HIS A 114 20.29 14.92 5.93
N GLN A 115 19.18 14.18 6.06
CA GLN A 115 19.17 12.74 5.95
C GLN A 115 19.54 12.23 4.55
N PHE A 116 19.18 12.96 3.49
CA PHE A 116 19.54 12.62 2.11
C PHE A 116 21.05 12.67 1.90
N TYR A 117 21.72 13.73 2.38
CA TYR A 117 23.18 13.86 2.21
C TYR A 117 23.95 12.87 3.09
N GLU A 118 23.49 12.59 4.30
CA GLU A 118 24.04 11.51 5.17
C GLU A 118 23.94 10.12 4.53
N GLY A 119 23.04 9.95 3.55
CA GLY A 119 22.83 8.69 2.87
C GLY A 119 23.68 8.45 1.62
N LEU A 120 24.41 9.46 1.14
CA LEU A 120 25.28 9.34 -0.03
C LEU A 120 26.57 8.58 0.31
N PRO A 121 27.20 7.91 -0.68
CA PRO A 121 28.48 7.27 -0.46
C PRO A 121 29.58 8.33 -0.29
N ASN A 122 30.58 8.02 0.55
CA ASN A 122 31.81 8.82 0.68
C ASN A 122 32.63 8.85 -0.61
#